data_AF-A0A1M3E6F1-F1
#
_entry.id   AF-A0A1M3E6F1-F1
#
_cell.length_a   1.000
_cell.length_b   1.000
_cell.length_c   1.000
_cell.angle_alpha   90.00
_cell.angle_beta   90.00
_cell.angle_gamma   90.00
#
_symmetry.space_group_name_H-M   'P 1'
#
loop_
_entity.id
_entity.type
_entity.pdbx_description
1 polymer ?
#
loop_
_entity_poly.entity_id
_entity_poly.type
_entity_poly.pdbx_seq_one_letter_code
_entity_poly.pdbx_strand_id
1 'polypeptide(L)'
;MISKLRADDQPLFGVMSPQHMVEHLSFTISFSNGNDPQQQHYPAEKEQKIKAFILGTDQDMPISFKSPVLPAEGLPSLKHKDLAEAVTQLQKELNDFDAYFKRQPAEQPVNPTMGALDYEEWLRFHNRHFSHHLKQFNLL
;
A
#
# COMPACT_ATOMS: atom_id res chain seq x y z
N MET A 1 9.48 4.99 -12.20
CA MET A 1 8.10 4.72 -12.67
C MET A 1 7.14 5.76 -12.12
N ILE A 2 7.03 5.91 -10.79
CA ILE A 2 6.26 7.01 -10.15
C ILE A 2 6.72 8.39 -10.62
N SER A 3 8.01 8.58 -10.90
CA SER A 3 8.56 9.83 -11.46
C SER A 3 8.00 10.24 -12.83
N LYS A 4 7.27 9.35 -13.53
CA LYS A 4 6.61 9.64 -14.81
C LYS A 4 5.15 10.06 -14.65
N LEU A 5 4.58 9.90 -13.44
CA LEU A 5 3.20 10.22 -13.13
C LEU A 5 2.99 11.74 -13.12
N ARG A 6 1.96 12.22 -13.80
CA ARG A 6 1.56 13.64 -13.84
C ARG A 6 0.28 13.85 -13.04
N ALA A 7 0.06 15.07 -12.56
CA ALA A 7 -1.08 15.39 -11.71
C ALA A 7 -2.44 15.27 -12.44
N ASP A 8 -2.44 15.33 -13.77
CA ASP A 8 -3.61 15.26 -14.64
C ASP A 8 -3.84 13.88 -15.28
N ASP A 9 -2.95 12.90 -15.03
CA ASP A 9 -3.12 11.54 -15.53
C ASP A 9 -4.43 10.92 -15.04
N GLN A 10 -5.15 10.27 -15.94
CA GLN A 10 -6.42 9.60 -15.64
C GLN A 10 -6.18 8.11 -15.35
N PRO A 11 -6.82 7.56 -14.30
CA PRO A 11 -6.69 6.14 -14.01
C PRO A 11 -7.42 5.30 -15.06
N LEU A 12 -6.85 4.15 -15.44
CA LEU A 12 -7.50 3.13 -16.28
C LEU A 12 -8.66 2.44 -15.54
N PHE A 13 -8.60 2.39 -14.21
CA PHE A 13 -9.64 1.83 -13.36
C PHE A 13 -9.63 2.45 -11.95
N GLY A 14 -10.73 2.33 -11.22
CA GLY A 14 -10.88 2.96 -9.91
C GLY A 14 -11.09 4.47 -10.01
N VAL A 15 -11.00 5.18 -8.88
CA VAL A 15 -11.39 6.60 -8.78
C VAL A 15 -10.30 7.51 -8.22
N MET A 16 -9.15 6.95 -7.81
CA MET A 16 -8.05 7.74 -7.25
C MET A 16 -7.46 8.67 -8.32
N SER A 17 -7.22 9.93 -7.94
CA SER A 17 -6.32 10.79 -8.72
C SER A 17 -4.86 10.35 -8.51
N PRO A 18 -3.92 10.84 -9.33
CA PRO A 18 -2.48 10.58 -9.16
C PRO A 18 -1.98 10.84 -7.74
N GLN A 19 -2.38 11.95 -7.12
CA GLN A 19 -1.99 12.27 -5.74
C GLN A 19 -2.62 11.30 -4.73
N HIS A 20 -3.91 10.97 -4.88
CA HIS A 20 -4.55 9.99 -3.98
C HIS A 20 -3.85 8.63 -4.03
N MET A 21 -3.42 8.18 -5.22
CA MET A 21 -2.69 6.92 -5.36
C MET A 21 -1.35 6.95 -4.61
N VAL A 22 -0.58 8.02 -4.75
CA VAL A 22 0.71 8.18 -4.06
C VAL A 22 0.52 8.26 -2.54
N GLU A 23 -0.45 9.03 -2.08
CA GLU A 23 -0.78 9.13 -0.64
C GLU A 23 -1.28 7.79 -0.08
N HIS A 24 -2.06 7.05 -0.85
CA HIS A 24 -2.54 5.71 -0.49
C HIS A 24 -1.40 4.70 -0.35
N LEU A 25 -0.43 4.71 -1.27
CA LEU A 25 0.77 3.90 -1.16
C LEU A 25 1.58 4.28 0.09
N SER A 26 1.78 5.58 0.32
CA SER A 26 2.53 6.09 1.48
C SER A 26 1.88 5.67 2.80
N PHE A 27 0.56 5.79 2.88
CA PHE A 27 -0.24 5.34 4.02
C PHE A 27 -0.04 3.85 4.28
N THR A 28 -0.06 3.03 3.23
CA THR A 28 0.14 1.58 3.37
C THR A 28 1.57 1.21 3.80
N ILE A 29 2.60 1.94 3.35
CA ILE A 29 3.98 1.72 3.84
C ILE A 29 4.07 2.02 5.34
N SER A 30 3.38 3.07 5.83
CA SER A 30 3.45 3.48 7.24
C SER A 30 2.99 2.41 8.23
N PHE A 31 2.18 1.43 7.78
CA PHE A 31 1.77 0.27 8.59
C PHE A 31 2.93 -0.68 8.90
N SER A 32 3.92 -0.70 8.00
CA SER A 32 5.02 -1.66 8.01
C SER A 32 6.33 -1.09 8.54
N ASN A 33 6.36 0.20 8.90
CA ASN A 33 7.58 0.88 9.38
C ASN A 33 7.45 1.44 10.81
N GLY A 34 6.36 1.09 11.51
CA GLY A 34 6.10 1.51 12.89
C GLY A 34 5.51 2.92 13.04
N ASN A 35 5.33 3.68 11.95
CA ASN A 35 4.75 5.03 12.01
C ASN A 35 3.23 5.00 12.22
N ASP A 36 2.53 3.99 11.69
CA ASP A 36 1.08 3.84 11.87
C ASP A 36 0.67 2.36 12.12
N PRO A 37 0.99 1.80 13.31
CA PRO A 37 0.70 0.41 13.64
C PRO A 37 -0.80 0.09 13.52
N GLN A 38 -1.12 -0.97 12.79
CA GLN A 38 -2.50 -1.38 12.54
C GLN A 38 -2.93 -2.56 13.41
N GLN A 39 -4.23 -2.82 13.44
CA GLN A 39 -4.82 -4.02 14.03
C GLN A 39 -5.37 -4.93 12.92
N GLN A 40 -5.54 -6.20 13.24
CA GLN A 40 -6.14 -7.16 12.33
C GLN A 40 -7.67 -6.97 12.28
N HIS A 41 -8.25 -6.93 11.08
CA HIS A 41 -9.69 -6.72 10.87
C HIS A 41 -10.48 -7.97 10.47
N TYR A 42 -9.81 -9.06 10.07
CA TYR A 42 -10.49 -10.27 9.60
C TYR A 42 -10.22 -11.48 10.50
N PRO A 43 -11.18 -12.42 10.61
CA PRO A 43 -10.92 -13.71 11.24
C PRO A 43 -9.80 -14.49 10.54
N ALA A 44 -9.09 -15.33 11.29
CA ALA A 44 -7.90 -16.07 10.83
C ALA A 44 -8.14 -16.84 9.51
N GLU A 45 -9.30 -17.47 9.32
CA GLU A 45 -9.61 -18.20 8.09
C GLU A 45 -9.62 -17.28 6.86
N LYS A 46 -10.21 -16.08 6.98
CA LYS A 46 -10.29 -15.11 5.88
C LYS A 46 -8.94 -14.46 5.62
N GLU A 47 -8.23 -14.11 6.68
CA GLU A 47 -6.86 -13.60 6.64
C GLU A 47 -5.92 -14.55 5.89
N GLN A 48 -5.88 -15.82 6.26
CA GLN A 48 -5.03 -16.83 5.64
C GLN A 48 -5.34 -17.02 4.15
N LYS A 49 -6.62 -16.98 3.76
CA LYS A 49 -7.03 -17.03 2.35
C LYS A 49 -6.52 -15.82 1.56
N ILE A 50 -6.63 -14.62 2.12
CA ILE A 50 -6.12 -13.40 1.49
C ILE A 50 -4.59 -13.45 1.39
N LYS A 51 -3.91 -13.81 2.48
CA LYS A 51 -2.45 -13.95 2.53
C LYS A 51 -1.95 -14.98 1.52
N ALA A 52 -2.59 -16.14 1.41
CA ALA A 52 -2.25 -17.15 0.41
C ALA A 52 -2.43 -16.66 -1.03
N PHE A 53 -3.46 -15.85 -1.30
CA PHE A 53 -3.69 -15.29 -2.64
C PHE A 53 -2.71 -14.16 -2.98
N ILE A 54 -2.58 -13.18 -2.07
CA ILE A 54 -1.79 -11.95 -2.24
C ILE A 54 -0.29 -12.22 -2.10
N LEU A 55 0.11 -13.19 -1.32
CA LEU A 55 1.49 -13.61 -1.30
C LEU A 55 1.63 -14.74 -2.32
N GLY A 56 1.05 -15.90 -2.13
CA GLY A 56 1.35 -17.14 -2.89
C GLY A 56 1.06 -17.22 -4.40
N THR A 57 0.54 -16.18 -5.08
CA THR A 57 0.22 -16.25 -6.52
C THR A 57 0.80 -15.08 -7.32
N ASP A 58 0.86 -15.23 -8.64
CA ASP A 58 1.25 -14.17 -9.59
C ASP A 58 0.03 -13.47 -10.23
N GLN A 59 -1.17 -13.74 -9.74
CA GLN A 59 -2.40 -13.12 -10.25
C GLN A 59 -2.44 -11.63 -9.89
N ASP A 60 -3.15 -10.83 -10.68
CA ASP A 60 -3.32 -9.41 -10.35
C ASP A 60 -4.23 -9.22 -9.12
N MET A 61 -3.95 -8.17 -8.34
CA MET A 61 -4.81 -7.80 -7.23
C MET A 61 -6.20 -7.37 -7.74
N PRO A 62 -7.30 -7.73 -7.05
CA PRO A 62 -8.64 -7.37 -7.48
C PRO A 62 -8.86 -5.86 -7.51
N ILE A 63 -9.35 -5.33 -8.63
CA ILE A 63 -9.62 -3.89 -8.84
C ILE A 63 -10.70 -3.34 -7.89
N SER A 64 -11.60 -4.18 -7.41
CA SER A 64 -12.73 -3.78 -6.54
C SER A 64 -12.48 -3.98 -5.05
N PHE A 65 -11.23 -4.29 -4.65
CA PHE A 65 -10.92 -4.50 -3.24
C PHE A 65 -11.05 -3.20 -2.44
N LYS A 66 -11.84 -3.22 -1.37
CA LYS A 66 -11.95 -2.12 -0.40
C LYS A 66 -11.23 -2.51 0.88
N SER A 67 -10.21 -1.72 1.24
CA SER A 67 -9.48 -1.89 2.49
C SER A 67 -10.38 -1.58 3.70
N PRO A 68 -10.32 -2.38 4.79
CA PRO A 68 -11.13 -2.14 5.99
C PRO A 68 -10.72 -0.87 6.76
N VAL A 69 -9.54 -0.31 6.48
CA VAL A 69 -9.01 0.90 7.13
C VAL A 69 -9.24 2.19 6.33
N LEU A 70 -9.97 2.10 5.22
CA LEU A 70 -10.37 3.24 4.41
C LEU A 70 -11.87 3.55 4.57
N PRO A 71 -12.32 4.78 4.27
CA PRO A 71 -13.73 5.11 4.26
C PRO A 71 -14.56 4.15 3.40
N ALA A 72 -15.77 3.82 3.84
CA ALA A 72 -16.68 2.94 3.10
C ALA A 72 -17.11 3.56 1.75
N GLU A 73 -17.19 4.89 1.72
CA GLU A 73 -17.60 5.70 0.58
C GLU A 73 -16.65 6.89 0.40
N GLY A 74 -16.43 7.28 -0.85
CA GLY A 74 -15.55 8.38 -1.22
C GLY A 74 -14.06 8.04 -1.12
N LEU A 75 -13.23 9.05 -1.36
CA LEU A 75 -11.79 8.99 -1.17
C LEU A 75 -11.41 9.70 0.14
N PRO A 76 -10.34 9.26 0.83
CA PRO A 76 -9.75 10.04 1.90
C PRO A 76 -9.39 11.45 1.42
N SER A 77 -9.50 12.44 2.31
CA SER A 77 -9.00 13.78 2.01
C SER A 77 -7.49 13.75 1.80
N LEU A 78 -7.02 14.44 0.75
CA LEU A 78 -5.60 14.63 0.48
C LEU A 78 -4.94 15.38 1.64
N LYS A 79 -3.82 14.85 2.12
CA LYS A 79 -3.04 15.40 3.23
C LYS A 79 -1.96 16.36 2.76
N HIS A 80 -1.43 16.17 1.56
CA HIS A 80 -0.36 17.01 1.01
C HIS A 80 -0.90 18.08 0.06
N LYS A 81 -0.11 19.14 -0.11
CA LYS A 81 -0.49 20.26 -0.97
C LYS A 81 -0.57 19.87 -2.43
N ASP A 82 0.35 19.01 -2.88
CA ASP A 82 0.46 18.61 -4.27
C ASP A 82 1.12 17.22 -4.43
N LEU A 83 1.16 16.73 -5.66
CA LEU A 83 1.75 15.45 -6.02
C LEU A 83 3.25 15.37 -5.67
N ALA A 84 4.00 16.46 -5.78
CA ALA A 84 5.44 16.44 -5.52
C ALA A 84 5.73 16.24 -4.02
N GLU A 85 4.94 16.90 -3.16
CA GLU A 85 5.01 16.69 -1.72
C GLU A 85 4.59 15.26 -1.35
N ALA A 86 3.52 14.73 -1.94
CA ALA A 86 3.10 13.34 -1.72
C ALA A 86 4.18 12.32 -2.12
N VAL A 87 4.88 12.53 -3.24
CA VAL A 87 5.99 11.67 -3.67
C VAL A 87 7.18 11.77 -2.70
N THR A 88 7.45 12.97 -2.18
CA THR A 88 8.49 13.18 -1.16
C THR A 88 8.17 12.41 0.12
N GLN A 89 6.91 12.44 0.57
CA GLN A 89 6.46 11.65 1.72
C GLN A 89 6.57 10.14 1.47
N LEU A 90 6.14 9.66 0.29
CA LEU A 90 6.27 8.25 -0.06
C LEU A 90 7.73 7.78 0.01
N GLN A 91 8.67 8.57 -0.49
CA GLN A 91 10.09 8.24 -0.41
C GLN A 91 10.60 8.17 1.03
N LYS A 92 10.11 9.05 1.91
CA LYS A 92 10.41 9.00 3.34
C LYS A 92 9.89 7.71 3.97
N GLU A 93 8.63 7.34 3.74
CA GLU A 93 8.04 6.12 4.31
C GLU A 93 8.78 4.85 3.85
N LEU A 94 9.22 4.81 2.58
CA LEU A 94 10.04 3.71 2.05
C LEU A 94 11.41 3.61 2.75
N ASN A 95 12.07 4.74 2.97
CA ASN A 95 13.33 4.76 3.73
C ASN A 95 13.13 4.32 5.19
N ASP A 96 12.00 4.71 5.79
CA ASP A 96 11.65 4.33 7.15
C ASP A 96 11.35 2.84 7.25
N PHE A 97 10.71 2.23 6.24
CA PHE A 97 10.49 0.78 6.15
C PHE A 97 11.81 0.01 6.16
N ASP A 98 12.75 0.38 5.28
CA ASP A 98 14.06 -0.26 5.24
C ASP A 98 14.81 -0.10 6.58
N ALA A 99 14.74 1.10 7.17
CA ALA A 99 15.40 1.38 8.44
C ALA A 99 14.76 0.63 9.62
N TYR A 100 13.43 0.45 9.61
CA TYR A 100 12.69 -0.28 10.63
C TYR A 100 13.16 -1.74 10.69
N PHE A 101 13.16 -2.46 9.56
CA PHE A 101 13.57 -3.86 9.53
C PHE A 101 15.08 -4.07 9.68
N LYS A 102 15.92 -3.09 9.31
CA LYS A 102 17.36 -3.12 9.65
C LYS A 102 17.60 -3.08 11.16
N ARG A 103 16.81 -2.30 11.89
CA ARG A 103 16.92 -2.21 13.36
C ARG A 103 16.25 -3.38 14.06
N GLN A 104 15.15 -3.88 13.50
CA GLN A 104 14.28 -4.87 14.14
C GLN A 104 13.91 -5.99 13.14
N PRO A 105 14.85 -6.88 12.78
CA PRO A 105 14.64 -7.85 11.69
C PRO A 105 13.64 -8.97 12.01
N ALA A 106 13.29 -9.16 13.29
CA ALA A 106 12.34 -10.17 13.73
C ALA A 106 10.92 -9.63 13.97
N GLU A 107 10.71 -8.31 13.78
CA GLU A 107 9.39 -7.71 13.94
C GLU A 107 8.43 -8.17 12.85
N GLN A 108 7.15 -8.22 13.19
CA GLN A 108 6.09 -8.63 12.29
C GLN A 108 4.92 -7.64 12.33
N PRO A 109 5.11 -6.39 11.84
CA PRO A 109 4.07 -5.38 11.87
C PRO A 109 2.81 -5.88 11.15
N VAL A 110 1.66 -5.54 11.70
CA VAL A 110 0.37 -6.09 11.27
C VAL A 110 -0.12 -5.41 10.00
N ASN A 111 -0.45 -6.22 8.99
CA ASN A 111 -1.28 -5.80 7.88
C ASN A 111 -2.77 -5.96 8.26
N PRO A 112 -3.63 -4.94 8.07
CA PRO A 112 -5.05 -5.00 8.44
C PRO A 112 -5.84 -6.20 7.89
N THR A 113 -5.39 -6.74 6.75
CA THR A 113 -6.11 -7.77 5.98
C THR A 113 -5.44 -9.15 6.02
N MET A 114 -4.15 -9.19 6.32
CA MET A 114 -3.32 -10.41 6.27
C MET A 114 -2.60 -10.72 7.59
N GLY A 115 -2.88 -9.98 8.66
CA GLY A 115 -2.31 -10.23 9.98
C GLY A 115 -0.83 -9.87 10.06
N ALA A 116 -0.10 -10.53 10.96
CA ALA A 116 1.33 -10.33 11.15
C ALA A 116 2.11 -10.78 9.90
N LEU A 117 2.95 -9.87 9.37
CA LEU A 117 3.80 -10.13 8.23
C LEU A 117 5.26 -9.83 8.58
N ASP A 118 6.18 -10.72 8.19
CA ASP A 118 7.60 -10.44 8.26
C ASP A 118 8.08 -9.49 7.14
N TYR A 119 9.38 -9.21 7.10
CA TYR A 119 10.00 -8.35 6.09
C TYR A 119 9.74 -8.82 4.66
N GLU A 120 9.94 -10.10 4.36
CA GLU A 120 9.81 -10.66 3.01
C GLU A 120 8.35 -10.64 2.55
N GLU A 121 7.44 -10.93 3.47
CA GLU A 121 6.00 -10.87 3.22
C GLU A 121 5.52 -9.44 2.96
N TRP A 122 5.97 -8.46 3.75
CA TRP A 122 5.70 -7.05 3.49
C TRP A 122 6.30 -6.57 2.17
N LEU A 123 7.55 -6.94 1.88
CA LEU A 123 8.22 -6.58 0.64
C LEU A 123 7.46 -7.13 -0.58
N ARG A 124 7.02 -8.39 -0.51
CA ARG A 124 6.22 -9.02 -1.57
C ARG A 124 4.87 -8.33 -1.74
N PHE A 125 4.18 -8.04 -0.63
CA PHE A 125 2.93 -7.30 -0.67
C PHE A 125 3.10 -5.91 -1.30
N HIS A 126 4.09 -5.13 -0.85
CA HIS A 126 4.36 -3.80 -1.38
C HIS A 126 4.65 -3.84 -2.88
N ASN A 127 5.46 -4.79 -3.35
CA ASN A 127 5.72 -4.95 -4.79
C ASN A 127 4.44 -5.22 -5.59
N ARG A 128 3.55 -6.08 -5.10
CA ARG A 128 2.27 -6.36 -5.78
C ARG A 128 1.31 -5.18 -5.71
N HIS A 129 1.24 -4.50 -4.57
CA HIS A 129 0.39 -3.34 -4.36
C HIS A 129 0.82 -2.16 -5.23
N PHE A 130 2.12 -1.89 -5.31
CA PHE A 130 2.69 -0.90 -6.23
C PHE A 130 2.43 -1.30 -7.68
N SER A 131 2.64 -2.56 -8.05
CA SER A 131 2.38 -3.03 -9.42
C SER A 131 0.93 -2.81 -9.82
N HIS A 132 -0.03 -3.11 -8.93
CA HIS A 132 -1.45 -2.85 -9.15
C HIS A 132 -1.71 -1.36 -9.44
N HIS A 133 -1.17 -0.46 -8.62
CA HIS A 133 -1.37 0.99 -8.79
C HIS A 133 -0.56 1.59 -9.94
N LEU A 134 0.58 1.02 -10.32
CA LEU A 134 1.30 1.45 -11.52
C LEU A 134 0.56 1.02 -12.78
N LYS A 135 -0.05 -0.18 -12.81
CA LYS A 135 -0.97 -0.60 -13.89
C LYS A 135 -2.19 0.32 -13.97
N GLN A 136 -2.72 0.77 -12.83
CA GLN A 136 -3.84 1.72 -12.77
C GLN A 136 -3.56 2.99 -13.60
N PHE A 137 -2.31 3.45 -13.68
CA PHE A 137 -1.92 4.64 -14.43
C PHE A 137 -1.09 4.36 -15.69
N ASN A 138 -1.12 3.11 -16.19
CA ASN A 138 -0.38 2.71 -17.38
C ASN A 138 1.13 3.01 -17.31
N LEU A 139 1.74 2.79 -16.14
CA LEU A 139 3.16 3.10 -15.87
C LEU A 139 4.08 1.86 -15.93
N LEU A 140 3.53 0.69 -16.25
CA LEU A 140 4.25 -0.58 -16.41
C LEU A 140 4.27 -1.06 -17.86
#